data_AF-A0A964U2Y6-F1
#
_entry.id   AF-A0A964U2Y6-F1
#
_cell.length_a   1.000
_cell.length_b   1.000
_cell.length_c   1.000
_cell.angle_alpha   90.00
_cell.angle_beta   90.00
_cell.angle_gamma   90.00
#
_symmetry.space_group_name_H-M   'P 1'
#
loop_
_entity.id
_entity.type
_entity.pdbx_description
1 polymer ?
#
loop_
_entity_poly.entity_id
_entity_poly.type
_entity_poly.pdbx_seq_one_letter_code
_entity_poly.pdbx_strand_id
1 'polypeptide(L)'
;MPVPLAPIAATAARYGAIAFAGYVFARQMERGRVDQRAEDALDDLPEGMSAQRAQDRDQWNMAGRFRRVVRLGENGPGVEIDGSLLGRIRFRRV
;
A
#
# COMPACT_ATOMS: atom_id res chain seq x y z
N MET A 1 -8.18 -37.56 20.41
CA MET A 1 -7.63 -36.33 21.02
C MET A 1 -8.61 -35.18 20.78
N PRO A 2 -9.01 -34.42 21.80
CA PRO A 2 -9.93 -33.30 21.61
C PRO A 2 -9.25 -32.21 20.76
N VAL A 3 -9.86 -31.83 19.64
CA VAL A 3 -9.40 -30.74 18.79
C VAL A 3 -9.93 -29.42 19.38
N PRO A 4 -9.10 -28.38 19.58
CA PRO A 4 -9.54 -27.12 20.15
C PRO A 4 -10.30 -26.29 19.09
N LEU A 5 -11.55 -26.67 18.83
CA LEU A 5 -12.38 -26.08 17.77
C LEU A 5 -12.66 -24.59 17.99
N ALA A 6 -12.91 -24.16 19.24
CA ALA A 6 -13.25 -22.77 19.52
C ALA A 6 -12.11 -21.77 19.20
N PRO A 7 -10.84 -21.99 19.63
CA PRO A 7 -9.72 -21.15 19.19
C PRO A 7 -9.50 -21.12 17.67
N ILE A 8 -9.69 -22.26 16.99
CA ILE A 8 -9.56 -22.36 15.53
C ILE A 8 -10.65 -21.53 14.85
N ALA A 9 -11.90 -21.67 15.28
CA ALA A 9 -13.04 -20.92 14.76
C ALA A 9 -12.88 -19.41 14.96
N ALA A 10 -12.42 -18.97 16.14
CA ALA A 10 -12.15 -17.56 16.42
C ALA A 10 -11.06 -16.99 15.49
N THR A 11 -10.00 -17.77 15.25
CA THR A 11 -8.90 -17.38 14.36
C THR A 11 -9.38 -17.29 12.91
N ALA A 12 -10.12 -18.29 12.45
CA ALA A 12 -10.71 -18.31 11.11
C ALA A 12 -11.66 -17.13 10.89
N ALA A 13 -12.51 -16.80 11.88
CA ALA A 13 -13.40 -15.65 11.80
C ALA A 13 -12.63 -14.32 11.69
N ARG A 14 -11.54 -14.14 12.45
CA ARG A 14 -10.70 -12.93 12.39
C ARG A 14 -10.08 -12.73 11.01
N TYR A 15 -9.43 -13.76 10.48
CA TYR A 15 -8.80 -13.66 9.15
C TYR A 15 -9.85 -13.60 8.03
N GLY A 16 -10.99 -14.26 8.20
CA GLY A 16 -12.15 -14.13 7.32
C GLY A 16 -12.68 -12.70 7.26
N ALA A 17 -12.77 -12.01 8.40
CA ALA A 17 -13.18 -10.61 8.46
C ALA A 17 -12.18 -9.68 7.73
N ILE A 18 -10.87 -9.90 7.92
CA ILE A 18 -9.82 -9.12 7.21
C ILE A 18 -9.92 -9.35 5.70
N ALA A 19 -10.03 -10.61 5.26
CA ALA A 19 -10.16 -10.95 3.85
C ALA A 19 -11.43 -10.34 3.24
N PHE A 20 -12.55 -10.39 3.96
CA PHE A 20 -13.81 -9.80 3.53
C PHE A 20 -13.70 -8.27 3.41
N ALA A 21 -13.10 -7.58 4.38
CA ALA A 21 -12.87 -6.14 4.31
C ALA A 21 -12.01 -5.77 3.09
N GLY A 22 -10.93 -6.53 2.83
CA GLY A 22 -10.10 -6.35 1.64
C GLY A 22 -10.88 -6.57 0.34
N TYR A 23 -11.73 -7.60 0.29
CA TYR A 23 -12.59 -7.87 -0.88
C TYR A 23 -13.57 -6.74 -1.14
N VAL A 24 -14.26 -6.25 -0.10
CA VAL A 24 -15.21 -5.13 -0.23
C VAL A 24 -14.49 -3.88 -0.73
N PHE A 25 -13.32 -3.56 -0.18
CA PHE A 25 -12.53 -2.41 -0.62
C PHE A 25 -12.10 -2.55 -2.08
N ALA A 26 -11.56 -3.72 -2.47
CA ALA A 26 -11.16 -3.99 -3.85
C ALA A 26 -12.33 -3.89 -4.84
N ARG A 27 -13.55 -4.30 -4.43
CA ARG A 27 -14.76 -4.19 -5.28
C ARG A 27 -15.23 -2.75 -5.47
N GLN A 28 -14.87 -1.84 -4.58
CA GLN A 28 -15.19 -0.42 -4.68
C GLN A 28 -14.13 0.38 -5.44
N MET A 29 -12.96 -0.20 -5.69
CA MET A 29 -11.92 0.45 -6.48
C MET A 29 -12.32 0.48 -7.96
N GLU A 30 -12.48 1.68 -8.48
CA GLU A 30 -12.64 1.90 -9.92
C GLU A 30 -11.28 1.82 -10.63
N ARG A 31 -11.31 1.52 -11.93
CA ARG A 31 -10.09 1.62 -12.74
C ARG A 31 -9.66 3.09 -12.78
N GLY A 32 -8.48 3.35 -12.23
CA GLY A 32 -7.84 4.66 -12.33
C GLY A 32 -7.47 5.01 -13.77
N ARG A 33 -7.30 6.31 -14.01
CA ARG A 33 -6.68 6.82 -15.22
C ARG A 33 -5.16 6.76 -15.07
N VAL A 34 -4.47 6.36 -16.14
CA VAL A 34 -3.03 6.59 -16.28
C VAL A 34 -2.82 8.01 -16.82
N ASP A 35 -2.18 8.87 -16.04
CA ASP A 35 -1.82 10.24 -16.42
C ASP A 35 -0.30 10.35 -16.40
N GLN A 36 0.30 10.63 -17.55
CA GLN A 36 1.75 10.69 -17.70
C GLN A 36 2.42 11.58 -16.66
N ARG A 37 1.82 12.73 -16.32
CA ARG A 37 2.41 13.64 -15.33
C ARG A 37 2.45 13.04 -13.93
N ALA A 38 1.48 12.19 -13.60
CA ALA A 38 1.45 11.50 -12.32
C ALA A 38 2.48 10.37 -12.29
N GLU A 39 2.63 9.63 -13.39
CA GLU A 39 3.66 8.58 -13.54
C GLU A 39 5.07 9.19 -13.45
N ASP A 40 5.33 10.28 -14.18
CA ASP A 40 6.63 10.99 -14.12
C ASP A 40 6.95 11.44 -12.68
N ALA A 41 5.95 11.96 -11.96
CA ALA A 41 6.14 12.39 -10.57
C ALA A 41 6.42 11.22 -9.61
N LEU A 42 5.94 10.02 -9.92
CA LEU A 42 6.22 8.80 -9.17
C LEU A 42 7.63 8.26 -9.49
N ASP A 43 8.05 8.34 -10.74
CA ASP A 43 9.37 7.91 -11.22
C ASP A 43 10.51 8.81 -10.71
N ASP A 44 10.24 10.09 -10.44
CA ASP A 44 11.20 11.04 -9.89
C ASP A 44 11.37 10.94 -8.36
N LEU A 45 10.60 10.07 -7.68
CA LEU A 45 10.71 9.93 -6.24
C LEU A 45 12.05 9.32 -5.80
N PRO A 46 12.72 9.89 -4.78
CA PRO A 46 13.86 9.26 -4.15
C PRO A 46 13.43 8.01 -3.37
N GLU A 47 14.32 7.02 -3.28
CA GLU A 47 14.10 5.83 -2.44
C GLU A 47 13.98 6.20 -0.95
N GLY A 48 13.10 5.49 -0.24
CA GLY A 48 12.79 5.70 1.16
C GLY A 48 11.40 6.29 1.37
N MET A 49 11.18 6.92 2.52
CA MET A 49 9.91 7.56 2.87
C MET A 49 10.18 8.97 3.41
N SER A 50 9.33 9.92 3.03
CA SER A 50 9.34 11.27 3.57
C SER A 50 7.91 11.76 3.83
N ALA A 51 7.77 12.62 4.84
CA ALA A 51 6.53 13.29 5.13
C ALA A 51 6.83 14.73 5.57
N GLN A 52 6.06 15.68 5.08
CA GLN A 52 6.22 17.09 5.39
C GLN A 52 4.86 17.77 5.53
N ARG A 53 4.71 18.58 6.58
CA ARG A 53 3.61 19.54 6.69
C ARG A 53 3.98 20.80 5.92
N ALA A 54 3.12 21.23 5.00
CA ALA A 54 3.31 22.47 4.27
C ALA A 54 3.28 23.67 5.25
N GLN A 55 4.17 24.64 5.06
CA GLN A 55 4.30 25.77 5.98
C GLN A 55 3.16 26.79 5.81
N ASP A 56 2.61 26.89 4.61
CA ASP A 56 1.66 27.92 4.19
C ASP A 56 0.19 27.46 4.23
N ARG A 57 -0.06 26.18 4.50
CA ARG A 57 -1.40 25.59 4.44
C ARG A 57 -1.49 24.36 5.33
N ASP A 58 -2.69 24.04 5.81
CA ASP A 58 -2.92 22.85 6.65
C ASP A 58 -2.99 21.56 5.82
N GLN A 59 -1.85 21.20 5.24
CA GLN A 59 -1.67 20.07 4.35
C GLN A 59 -0.44 19.26 4.75
N TRP A 60 -0.59 17.95 4.73
CA TRP A 60 0.49 16.99 4.83
C TRP A 60 0.74 16.38 3.45
N ASN A 61 2.00 16.35 3.04
CA ASN A 61 2.49 15.63 1.88
C ASN A 61 3.32 14.45 2.35
N MET A 62 3.16 13.33 1.69
CA MET A 62 3.93 12.11 1.95
C MET A 62 4.42 11.57 0.61
N ALA A 63 5.63 11.04 0.60
CA ALA A 63 6.20 10.36 -0.54
C ALA A 63 6.91 9.09 -0.05
N GLY A 64 6.84 8.04 -0.84
CA GLY A 64 7.60 6.83 -0.59
C GLY A 64 7.97 6.12 -1.88
N ARG A 65 9.18 5.56 -1.95
CA ARG A 65 9.59 4.65 -3.00
C ARG A 65 10.41 3.52 -2.40
N PHE A 66 10.17 2.30 -2.86
CA PHE A 66 10.98 1.15 -2.51
C PHE A 66 11.33 0.38 -3.78
N ARG A 67 12.58 -0.09 -3.87
CA ARG A 67 13.03 -0.91 -4.98
C ARG A 67 13.67 -2.17 -4.44
N ARG A 68 13.17 -3.34 -4.86
CA ARG A 68 13.67 -4.63 -4.39
C ARG A 68 13.76 -5.63 -5.52
N VAL A 69 14.91 -6.27 -5.67
CA VAL A 69 15.07 -7.45 -6.53
C VAL A 69 14.86 -8.70 -5.68
N VAL A 70 13.93 -9.56 -6.11
CA VAL A 70 13.65 -10.87 -5.50
C VAL A 70 14.05 -11.97 -6.47
N ARG A 71 14.90 -12.91 -6.04
CA ARG A 71 15.38 -14.03 -6.86
C ARG A 71 14.86 -15.36 -6.33
N LEU A 72 14.55 -16.29 -7.23
CA LEU A 72 14.18 -17.66 -6.91
C LEU A 72 15.45 -18.53 -6.74
N GLY A 73 16.03 -18.54 -5.54
CA GLY A 73 17.28 -19.24 -5.25
C GLY A 73 18.53 -18.43 -5.62
N GLU A 74 19.71 -18.98 -5.35
CA GLU A 74 20.98 -18.26 -5.51
C GLU A 74 21.28 -17.85 -6.96
N ASN A 75 20.88 -18.68 -7.93
CA ASN A 75 21.14 -18.46 -9.37
C ASN A 75 19.87 -18.48 -10.24
N GLY A 76 18.68 -18.41 -9.65
CA GLY A 76 17.44 -18.46 -10.42
C GLY A 76 16.97 -17.10 -10.95
N PRO A 77 15.85 -17.09 -11.69
CA PRO A 77 15.27 -15.87 -12.25
C PRO A 77 14.91 -14.86 -11.16
N GLY A 78 15.13 -13.59 -11.47
CA GLY A 78 14.84 -12.47 -10.57
C GLY A 78 13.72 -11.60 -11.10
N VAL A 79 12.89 -11.09 -10.19
CA VAL A 79 11.90 -10.06 -10.46
C VAL A 79 12.29 -8.80 -9.70
N GLU A 80 12.32 -7.68 -10.40
CA GLU A 80 12.45 -6.38 -9.78
C GLU A 80 11.06 -5.83 -9.44
N ILE A 81 10.90 -5.42 -8.18
CA ILE A 81 9.71 -4.79 -7.65
C ILE A 81 10.09 -3.33 -7.37
N ASP A 82 9.58 -2.41 -8.17
CA ASP A 82 9.62 -0.97 -7.90
C ASP A 82 8.21 -0.53 -7.52
N GLY A 83 8.09 0.14 -6.39
CA GLY A 83 6.82 0.66 -5.90
C GLY A 83 7.01 2.08 -5.38
N SER A 84 6.17 2.98 -5.87
CA SER A 84 6.17 4.41 -5.54
C SER A 84 4.78 4.84 -5.07
N LEU A 85 4.74 5.83 -4.18
CA LEU A 85 3.51 6.35 -3.60
C LEU A 85 3.65 7.84 -3.29
N LEU A 86 2.66 8.62 -3.72
CA LEU A 86 2.47 10.02 -3.35
C LEU A 86 1.15 10.17 -2.60
N GLY A 87 1.20 10.77 -1.42
CA GLY A 87 0.05 11.03 -0.56
C GLY A 87 -0.12 12.51 -0.27
N ARG A 88 -1.37 12.99 -0.26
CA ARG A 88 -1.71 14.35 0.17
C ARG A 88 -2.96 14.31 1.05
N ILE A 89 -2.86 14.90 2.24
CA ILE A 89 -3.98 15.05 3.17
C ILE A 89 -4.12 16.53 3.48
N ARG A 90 -5.34 17.08 3.37
CA ARG A 90 -5.65 18.47 3.72
C ARG A 90 -6.82 18.50 4.68
N PHE A 91 -6.64 19.19 5.81
CA PHE A 91 -7.72 19.40 6.77
C PHE A 91 -8.37 20.75 6.48
N ARG A 92 -9.71 20.78 6.54
CA ARG A 92 -10.50 22.00 6.50
C ARG A 92 -11.46 21.96 7.67
N ARG A 93 -11.53 23.05 8.43
CA ARG A 93 -12.59 23.24 9.43
C ARG A 93 -13.85 23.65 8.67
N VAL A 94 -14.94 22.95 8.95
CA VAL A 94 -16.31 23.24 8.50
C VAL A 94 -17.17 23.53 9.71
#